data_AF-A0A4Q0U1X7-F1
#
_entry.id   AF-A0A4Q0U1X7-F1
#
_cell.length_a   1.000
_cell.length_b   1.000
_cell.length_c   1.000
_cell.angle_alpha   90.00
_cell.angle_beta   90.00
_cell.angle_gamma   90.00
#
_symmetry.space_group_name_H-M   'P 1'
#
loop_
_entity.id
_entity.type
_entity.pdbx_description
1 polymer ?
#
loop_
_entity_poly.entity_id
_entity_poly.type
_entity_poly.pdbx_seq_one_letter_code
_entity_poly.pdbx_strand_id
1 'polypeptide(L)'
;MNRNLLMPVAVSLILLSGCKYNDDNFEGLDEMTQPTNLMKIEYTLTDADYATISTNSTNKDIAKAGGVSKDLENIKTNLYLTEKITGATYIPAFLLDKYYTADKGSSAKITYKYKEAMSSLLSEYASVKYLKPTDAEYKLVYGEDAFAPYLNEKTEGQMYKILNEKFKDAEKGTAVFVDYKLGEGQLENPLMWQDFEALPTGDLTELKGWFLSSVGGTEWKVTSYDDNQYVQYSANKMEGECIAWMVTPAVSVVAGDYLGFDVTVGYYNANCLSVLISEDFDGKDVKAAHWTDVTSDFNIPTKPTSGYGTFASAGKMSLSAYAGKKVYVAFKYVGDGANKKTTTYQIDNIMVGTSIPANSLSTPAYAVKVYDGKSWKDKNNNVYVPTFADYGDMGQSKRYFTSDVPAVNYLPAYLSKMVAYPVDGDARVVVYRFYNGKALNIYSDEYTYSAEKARWELNTRIVDKTEQFVLSDGKWNFDPSTVITLKAEKGNAESAAFYQAITDWVKENHPEYVTSYGNNDYYYGGSAYNNNFDFRPSAWKAQSASAYGSMSDADLTKLMFERLPEAFLPGLKAIYGSADVVEGVDVFYTINFAIYDGSSTTQYTIKYKVTGKGQFEYVADSLKKVE
;
A
#
# COMPACT_ATOMS: atom_id res chain seq x y z
N MET A 1 -46.45 -22.86 -88.24
CA MET A 1 -47.37 -23.95 -88.63
C MET A 1 -47.16 -25.12 -87.69
N ASN A 2 -48.19 -25.40 -86.88
CA ASN A 2 -48.53 -26.59 -86.08
C ASN A 2 -47.43 -27.57 -85.63
N ARG A 3 -47.31 -27.77 -84.30
CA ARG A 3 -48.05 -28.87 -83.61
C ARG A 3 -48.01 -28.71 -82.09
N ASN A 4 -49.22 -28.67 -81.54
CA ASN A 4 -49.54 -28.92 -80.13
C ASN A 4 -49.13 -30.35 -79.74
N LEU A 5 -48.82 -30.56 -78.46
CA LEU A 5 -49.58 -31.52 -77.67
C LEU A 5 -49.52 -31.14 -76.18
N LEU A 6 -50.66 -30.67 -75.69
CA LEU A 6 -51.09 -30.73 -74.30
C LEU A 6 -51.18 -32.20 -73.87
N MET A 7 -50.74 -32.53 -72.66
CA MET A 7 -51.51 -33.43 -71.81
C MET A 7 -51.30 -33.09 -70.32
N PRO A 8 -52.39 -32.92 -69.54
CA PRO A 8 -52.37 -32.52 -68.14
C PRO A 8 -52.52 -33.75 -67.22
N VAL A 9 -51.87 -33.78 -66.06
CA VAL A 9 -52.37 -34.53 -64.90
C VAL A 9 -51.97 -33.79 -63.62
N ALA A 10 -53.00 -33.53 -62.82
CA ALA A 10 -52.99 -32.87 -61.53
C ALA A 10 -52.45 -33.76 -60.39
N VAL A 11 -52.49 -33.19 -59.18
CA VAL A 11 -52.31 -33.79 -57.84
C VAL A 11 -50.83 -33.84 -57.41
N SER A 12 -50.35 -32.90 -56.59
CA SER A 12 -50.65 -32.88 -55.16
C SER A 12 -50.44 -31.47 -54.57
N LEU A 13 -51.51 -30.72 -54.41
CA LEU A 13 -51.60 -29.49 -53.61
C LEU A 13 -52.21 -29.86 -52.25
N ILE A 14 -51.42 -30.51 -51.38
CA ILE A 14 -51.80 -30.78 -49.97
C ILE A 14 -50.59 -30.53 -49.04
N LEU A 15 -49.88 -29.41 -49.22
CA LEU A 15 -48.84 -28.99 -48.26
C LEU A 15 -48.86 -27.48 -47.93
N LEU A 16 -49.84 -26.72 -48.42
CA LEU A 16 -49.96 -25.28 -48.12
C LEU A 16 -51.16 -24.92 -47.25
N SER A 17 -51.98 -25.90 -46.85
CA SER A 17 -53.11 -25.71 -45.93
C SER A 17 -52.76 -25.98 -44.46
N GLY A 18 -51.56 -26.47 -44.16
CA GLY A 18 -51.12 -26.74 -42.78
C GLY A 18 -50.80 -25.48 -41.98
N CYS A 19 -50.19 -24.46 -42.60
CA CYS A 19 -49.83 -23.23 -41.88
C CYS A 19 -51.07 -22.41 -41.51
N LYS A 20 -52.02 -22.27 -42.43
CA LYS A 20 -53.25 -21.51 -42.17
C LYS A 20 -54.18 -22.21 -41.16
N TYR A 21 -54.19 -23.55 -41.15
CA TYR A 21 -54.96 -24.31 -40.16
C TYR A 21 -54.43 -24.14 -38.74
N ASN A 22 -53.11 -24.09 -38.56
CA ASN A 22 -52.50 -23.82 -37.25
C ASN A 22 -52.78 -22.40 -36.76
N ASP A 23 -52.64 -21.38 -37.62
CA ASP A 23 -52.92 -19.98 -37.28
C ASP A 23 -54.39 -19.75 -36.87
N ASP A 24 -55.34 -20.38 -37.58
CA ASP A 24 -56.77 -20.15 -37.38
C ASP A 24 -57.39 -21.02 -36.25
N ASN A 25 -56.72 -22.09 -35.79
CA ASN A 25 -57.28 -23.04 -34.81
C ASN A 25 -56.46 -23.21 -33.52
N PHE A 26 -55.23 -22.70 -33.49
CA PHE A 26 -54.35 -22.79 -32.33
C PHE A 26 -53.58 -21.48 -32.12
N GLU A 27 -54.30 -20.42 -31.74
CA GLU A 27 -53.68 -19.18 -31.24
C GLU A 27 -52.69 -19.52 -30.11
N GLY A 28 -51.41 -19.18 -30.29
CA GLY A 28 -50.32 -19.47 -29.35
C GLY A 28 -49.46 -20.70 -29.69
N LEU A 29 -49.73 -21.44 -30.78
CA LEU A 29 -48.90 -22.62 -31.13
C LEU A 29 -47.48 -22.23 -31.59
N ASP A 30 -47.32 -21.08 -32.26
CA ASP A 30 -46.01 -20.48 -32.59
C ASP A 30 -45.27 -19.97 -31.33
N GLU A 31 -46.01 -19.59 -30.28
CA GLU A 31 -45.45 -19.20 -28.98
C GLU A 31 -45.04 -20.43 -28.14
N MET A 32 -45.54 -21.63 -28.47
CA MET A 32 -45.35 -22.85 -27.68
C MET A 32 -44.14 -23.72 -28.05
N THR A 33 -43.31 -23.37 -29.05
CA THR A 33 -42.16 -24.22 -29.41
C THR A 33 -40.89 -23.47 -29.85
N GLN A 34 -40.25 -22.75 -28.93
CA GLN A 34 -38.79 -22.73 -28.88
C GLN A 34 -38.34 -23.17 -27.47
N PRO A 35 -37.56 -24.26 -27.33
CA PRO A 35 -37.05 -24.66 -26.02
C PRO A 35 -36.15 -23.55 -25.47
N THR A 36 -36.60 -22.88 -24.41
CA THR A 36 -35.82 -21.85 -23.71
C THR A 36 -34.86 -22.50 -22.73
N ASN A 37 -33.58 -22.21 -22.84
CA ASN A 37 -32.52 -22.60 -21.93
C ASN A 37 -32.30 -21.50 -20.88
N LEU A 38 -33.23 -21.41 -19.92
CA LEU A 38 -33.15 -20.50 -18.79
C LEU A 38 -32.16 -21.03 -17.75
N MET A 39 -31.00 -20.40 -17.64
CA MET A 39 -29.96 -20.79 -16.70
C MET A 39 -30.05 -20.02 -15.38
N LYS A 40 -29.76 -20.71 -14.27
CA LYS A 40 -29.46 -20.12 -12.96
C LYS A 40 -28.03 -20.51 -12.59
N ILE A 41 -27.10 -19.60 -12.84
CA ILE A 41 -25.66 -19.85 -12.72
C ILE A 41 -25.20 -19.35 -11.35
N GLU A 42 -24.47 -20.18 -10.62
CA GLU A 42 -23.64 -19.76 -9.50
C GLU A 42 -22.22 -20.19 -9.82
N TYR A 43 -21.31 -19.23 -9.97
CA TYR A 43 -19.97 -19.52 -10.47
C TYR A 43 -18.92 -18.65 -9.78
N THR A 44 -17.81 -19.26 -9.39
CA THR A 44 -16.63 -18.55 -8.87
C THR A 44 -15.56 -18.52 -9.94
N LEU A 45 -15.02 -17.34 -10.26
CA LEU A 45 -13.97 -17.21 -11.27
C LEU A 45 -12.71 -17.98 -10.87
N THR A 46 -12.12 -18.66 -11.85
CA THR A 46 -10.82 -19.33 -11.75
C THR A 46 -9.70 -18.45 -12.30
N ASP A 47 -8.45 -18.80 -12.02
CA ASP A 47 -7.27 -18.10 -12.56
C ASP A 47 -7.30 -17.98 -14.09
N ALA A 48 -7.77 -19.03 -14.78
CA ALA A 48 -7.92 -19.03 -16.23
C ALA A 48 -9.01 -18.06 -16.72
N ASP A 49 -10.09 -17.88 -15.96
CA ASP A 49 -11.17 -16.95 -16.32
C ASP A 49 -10.68 -15.50 -16.29
N TYR A 50 -9.77 -15.12 -15.37
CA TYR A 50 -9.17 -13.78 -15.38
C TYR A 50 -8.38 -13.51 -16.67
N ALA A 51 -7.65 -14.51 -17.18
CA ALA A 51 -6.99 -14.42 -18.47
C ALA A 51 -8.00 -14.28 -19.61
N THR A 52 -9.11 -15.03 -19.59
CA THR A 52 -10.19 -14.89 -20.56
C THR A 52 -10.81 -13.49 -20.54
N ILE A 53 -11.16 -12.96 -19.37
CA ILE A 53 -11.71 -11.61 -19.20
C ILE A 53 -10.73 -10.55 -19.74
N SER A 54 -9.43 -10.70 -19.42
CA SER A 54 -8.37 -9.79 -19.85
C SER A 54 -8.19 -9.75 -21.36
N THR A 55 -8.36 -10.91 -22.02
CA THR A 55 -8.08 -11.09 -23.44
C THR A 55 -9.31 -10.96 -24.35
N ASN A 56 -10.53 -11.00 -23.79
CA ASN A 56 -11.80 -10.85 -24.52
C ASN A 56 -11.83 -9.55 -25.35
N SER A 57 -12.26 -9.64 -26.61
CA SER A 57 -12.23 -8.52 -27.56
C SER A 57 -13.13 -7.36 -27.15
N THR A 58 -14.37 -7.65 -26.74
CA THR A 58 -15.33 -6.64 -26.26
C THR A 58 -14.77 -5.90 -25.04
N ASN A 59 -14.19 -6.64 -24.09
CA ASN A 59 -13.56 -6.04 -22.91
C ASN A 59 -12.37 -5.14 -23.27
N LYS A 60 -11.55 -5.54 -24.25
CA LYS A 60 -10.45 -4.70 -24.74
C LYS A 60 -10.95 -3.38 -25.34
N ASP A 61 -12.04 -3.43 -26.11
CA ASP A 61 -12.62 -2.22 -26.70
C ASP A 61 -13.19 -1.29 -25.62
N ILE A 62 -13.89 -1.84 -24.62
CA ILE A 62 -14.37 -1.10 -23.45
C ILE A 62 -13.20 -0.45 -22.68
N ALA A 63 -12.16 -1.23 -22.38
CA ALA A 63 -10.99 -0.73 -21.64
C ALA A 63 -10.22 0.34 -22.42
N LYS A 64 -10.16 0.23 -23.75
CA LYS A 64 -9.56 1.25 -24.61
C LYS A 64 -10.36 2.54 -24.57
N ALA A 65 -11.69 2.47 -24.66
CA ALA A 65 -12.57 3.63 -24.56
C ALA A 65 -12.46 4.31 -23.17
N GLY A 66 -12.31 3.52 -22.10
CA GLY A 66 -12.16 4.01 -20.73
C GLY A 66 -10.72 4.43 -20.34
N GLY A 67 -9.72 4.26 -21.21
CA GLY A 67 -8.32 4.57 -20.90
C GLY A 67 -7.66 3.64 -19.87
N VAL A 68 -8.21 2.44 -19.65
CA VAL A 68 -7.79 1.46 -18.62
C VAL A 68 -7.26 0.15 -19.22
N SER A 69 -6.80 0.16 -20.48
CA SER A 69 -6.30 -1.04 -21.17
C SER A 69 -5.19 -1.78 -20.40
N LYS A 70 -4.29 -1.04 -19.75
CA LYS A 70 -3.21 -1.64 -18.95
C LYS A 70 -3.73 -2.28 -17.65
N ASP A 71 -4.73 -1.66 -17.01
CA ASP A 71 -5.38 -2.23 -15.84
C ASP A 71 -6.09 -3.54 -16.20
N LEU A 72 -6.80 -3.58 -17.34
CA LEU A 72 -7.40 -4.81 -17.87
C LEU A 72 -6.35 -5.88 -18.19
N GLU A 73 -5.23 -5.51 -18.80
CA GLU A 73 -4.16 -6.47 -19.10
C GLU A 73 -3.60 -7.11 -17.82
N ASN A 74 -3.47 -6.33 -16.76
CA ASN A 74 -2.86 -6.78 -15.51
C ASN A 74 -3.70 -7.82 -14.75
N ILE A 75 -5.02 -7.91 -14.98
CA ILE A 75 -5.88 -8.84 -14.21
C ILE A 75 -5.48 -10.31 -14.44
N LYS A 76 -4.93 -10.66 -15.61
CA LYS A 76 -4.47 -12.04 -15.91
C LYS A 76 -3.30 -12.48 -15.03
N THR A 77 -2.52 -11.52 -14.53
CA THR A 77 -1.36 -11.74 -13.66
C THR A 77 -1.74 -11.56 -12.19
N ASN A 78 -2.58 -10.56 -11.92
CA ASN A 78 -2.97 -10.17 -10.56
C ASN A 78 -4.06 -11.07 -9.98
N LEU A 79 -4.91 -11.67 -10.83
CA LEU A 79 -6.01 -12.57 -10.47
C LEU A 79 -7.08 -11.93 -9.59
N TYR A 80 -7.34 -10.63 -9.81
CA TYR A 80 -8.42 -9.90 -9.16
C TYR A 80 -8.94 -8.76 -10.05
N LEU A 81 -10.19 -8.36 -9.81
CA LEU A 81 -10.80 -7.16 -10.36
C LEU A 81 -10.57 -5.94 -9.44
N THR A 82 -10.81 -4.73 -9.93
CA THR A 82 -10.52 -3.48 -9.21
C THR A 82 -11.65 -2.45 -9.39
N GLU A 83 -11.56 -1.31 -8.72
CA GLU A 83 -12.48 -0.19 -8.97
C GLU A 83 -12.47 0.33 -10.42
N LYS A 84 -11.36 0.17 -11.14
CA LYS A 84 -11.23 0.56 -12.55
C LYS A 84 -11.73 -0.52 -13.51
N ILE A 85 -11.51 -1.78 -13.15
CA ILE A 85 -11.95 -2.96 -13.91
C ILE A 85 -13.05 -3.64 -13.09
N THR A 86 -14.26 -3.07 -13.12
CA THR A 86 -15.38 -3.53 -12.30
C THR A 86 -16.01 -4.80 -12.85
N GLY A 87 -16.57 -5.65 -11.97
CA GLY A 87 -17.30 -6.83 -12.42
C GLY A 87 -18.51 -6.46 -13.27
N ALA A 88 -19.28 -5.46 -12.86
CA ALA A 88 -20.42 -4.92 -13.60
C ALA A 88 -20.13 -4.60 -15.08
N THR A 89 -18.92 -4.11 -15.39
CA THR A 89 -18.53 -3.74 -16.75
C THR A 89 -17.87 -4.88 -17.52
N TYR A 90 -17.01 -5.68 -16.89
CA TYR A 90 -16.11 -6.61 -17.60
C TYR A 90 -16.49 -8.10 -17.50
N ILE A 91 -17.37 -8.49 -16.58
CA ILE A 91 -17.91 -9.85 -16.51
C ILE A 91 -18.95 -10.14 -17.59
N PRO A 92 -19.84 -9.21 -18.01
CA PRO A 92 -20.83 -9.46 -19.06
C PRO A 92 -20.33 -10.14 -20.33
N ALA A 93 -19.24 -9.65 -20.93
CA ALA A 93 -18.71 -10.22 -22.16
C ALA A 93 -18.15 -11.63 -21.94
N PHE A 94 -17.54 -11.88 -20.78
CA PHE A 94 -17.09 -13.21 -20.39
C PHE A 94 -18.24 -14.19 -20.20
N LEU A 95 -19.34 -13.77 -19.56
CA LEU A 95 -20.53 -14.62 -19.42
C LEU A 95 -21.18 -14.92 -20.77
N LEU A 96 -21.17 -13.96 -21.71
CA LEU A 96 -21.70 -14.16 -23.05
C LEU A 96 -20.90 -15.23 -23.81
N ASP A 97 -19.57 -15.18 -23.76
CA ASP A 97 -18.71 -16.18 -24.39
C ASP A 97 -18.84 -17.56 -23.72
N LYS A 98 -18.88 -17.60 -22.39
CA LYS A 98 -18.87 -18.84 -21.61
C LYS A 98 -20.23 -19.55 -21.62
N TYR A 99 -21.32 -18.80 -21.53
CA TYR A 99 -22.69 -19.30 -21.48
C TYR A 99 -23.48 -18.87 -22.73
N TYR A 100 -22.89 -19.09 -23.90
CA TYR A 100 -23.44 -18.68 -25.20
C TYR A 100 -24.78 -19.34 -25.57
N THR A 101 -25.20 -20.38 -24.86
CA THR A 101 -26.49 -21.06 -25.04
C THR A 101 -27.57 -20.60 -24.06
N ALA A 102 -27.29 -19.65 -23.18
CA ALA A 102 -28.26 -19.12 -22.24
C ALA A 102 -29.29 -18.24 -22.97
N ASP A 103 -30.57 -18.36 -22.59
CA ASP A 103 -31.63 -17.54 -23.17
C ASP A 103 -32.02 -16.36 -22.27
N LYS A 104 -32.75 -15.39 -22.85
CA LYS A 104 -33.29 -14.21 -22.15
C LYS A 104 -34.03 -14.63 -20.87
N GLY A 105 -33.72 -13.97 -19.76
CA GLY A 105 -34.23 -14.30 -18.43
C GLY A 105 -33.33 -15.22 -17.61
N SER A 106 -32.23 -15.72 -18.19
CA SER A 106 -31.17 -16.38 -17.44
C SER A 106 -30.53 -15.41 -16.43
N SER A 107 -30.06 -15.94 -15.31
CA SER A 107 -29.42 -15.19 -14.22
C SER A 107 -28.13 -15.86 -13.79
N ALA A 108 -27.16 -15.06 -13.35
CA ALA A 108 -25.86 -15.53 -12.90
C ALA A 108 -25.40 -14.77 -11.65
N LYS A 109 -25.02 -15.49 -10.60
CA LYS A 109 -24.29 -14.96 -9.45
C LYS A 109 -22.82 -15.34 -9.60
N ILE A 110 -21.97 -14.33 -9.79
CA ILE A 110 -20.56 -14.51 -10.06
C ILE A 110 -19.75 -14.02 -8.87
N THR A 111 -19.00 -14.92 -8.27
CA THR A 111 -18.03 -14.62 -7.22
C THR A 111 -16.64 -14.47 -7.81
N TYR A 112 -15.93 -13.42 -7.42
CA TYR A 112 -14.57 -13.14 -7.89
C TYR A 112 -13.75 -12.43 -6.82
N LYS A 113 -12.42 -12.58 -6.89
CA LYS A 113 -11.47 -11.79 -6.11
C LYS A 113 -11.50 -10.33 -6.56
N TYR A 114 -11.73 -9.43 -5.61
CA TYR A 114 -11.76 -7.98 -5.80
C TYR A 114 -10.72 -7.33 -4.91
N LYS A 115 -9.92 -6.42 -5.47
CA LYS A 115 -8.96 -5.62 -4.71
C LYS A 115 -9.57 -4.28 -4.32
N GLU A 116 -9.80 -4.12 -3.03
CA GLU A 116 -10.34 -2.90 -2.43
C GLU A 116 -9.35 -1.75 -2.55
N ALA A 117 -9.89 -0.53 -2.49
CA ALA A 117 -9.09 0.69 -2.44
C ALA A 117 -8.13 0.68 -1.24
N MET A 118 -7.05 1.45 -1.32
CA MET A 118 -6.18 1.64 -0.16
C MET A 118 -6.95 2.35 0.95
N SER A 119 -6.65 2.03 2.21
CA SER A 119 -7.12 2.83 3.34
C SER A 119 -6.65 4.28 3.18
N SER A 120 -7.35 5.24 3.82
CA SER A 120 -6.93 6.64 3.82
C SER A 120 -5.49 6.77 4.31
N LEU A 121 -5.13 6.03 5.37
CA LEU A 121 -3.78 6.04 5.92
C LEU A 121 -2.75 5.49 4.92
N LEU A 122 -2.97 4.31 4.33
CA LEU A 122 -2.02 3.75 3.36
C LEU A 122 -1.87 4.64 2.12
N SER A 123 -2.95 5.28 1.67
CA SER A 123 -2.95 6.15 0.49
C SER A 123 -1.99 7.34 0.64
N GLU A 124 -1.83 7.88 1.86
CA GLU A 124 -0.87 8.96 2.17
C GLU A 124 0.59 8.53 1.99
N TYR A 125 0.88 7.22 2.12
CA TYR A 125 2.24 6.67 2.03
C TYR A 125 2.42 5.78 0.79
N ALA A 126 1.47 5.74 -0.14
CA ALA A 126 1.53 4.87 -1.32
C ALA A 126 2.63 5.28 -2.32
N SER A 127 3.20 6.49 -2.19
CA SER A 127 4.21 7.05 -3.10
C SER A 127 5.26 7.87 -2.34
N VAL A 128 5.85 7.27 -1.31
CA VAL A 128 6.89 7.91 -0.49
C VAL A 128 8.14 8.19 -1.34
N LYS A 129 8.56 9.45 -1.36
CA LYS A 129 9.80 9.91 -1.99
C LYS A 129 11.00 9.46 -1.16
N TYR A 130 12.16 9.30 -1.79
CA TYR A 130 13.40 8.95 -1.13
C TYR A 130 14.39 10.11 -1.18
N LEU A 131 15.02 10.44 -0.04
CA LEU A 131 16.09 11.42 0.07
C LEU A 131 17.22 10.83 0.91
N LYS A 132 18.45 10.87 0.38
CA LYS A 132 19.68 10.63 1.11
C LYS A 132 20.53 11.91 1.07
N PRO A 133 20.56 12.73 2.13
CA PRO A 133 21.34 13.98 2.13
C PRO A 133 22.83 13.71 1.99
N THR A 134 23.51 14.51 1.18
CA THR A 134 24.98 14.58 1.12
C THR A 134 25.50 15.68 2.05
N ASP A 135 26.82 15.80 2.17
CA ASP A 135 27.47 16.91 2.89
C ASP A 135 26.99 18.28 2.44
N ALA A 136 26.73 18.45 1.13
CA ALA A 136 26.21 19.69 0.58
C ALA A 136 24.79 20.00 1.10
N GLU A 137 23.94 18.98 1.27
CA GLU A 137 22.61 19.16 1.85
C GLU A 137 22.67 19.42 3.36
N TYR A 138 23.55 18.76 4.11
CA TYR A 138 23.67 19.04 5.55
C TYR A 138 24.10 20.49 5.81
N LYS A 139 24.91 21.10 4.94
CA LYS A 139 25.24 22.54 5.02
C LYS A 139 24.02 23.47 4.98
N LEU A 140 22.90 23.05 4.40
CA LEU A 140 21.65 23.83 4.48
C LEU A 140 21.16 24.01 5.93
N VAL A 141 21.55 23.10 6.83
CA VAL A 141 21.20 23.15 8.25
C VAL A 141 22.20 24.00 9.04
N TYR A 142 23.50 23.81 8.81
CA TYR A 142 24.58 24.42 9.60
C TYR A 142 25.12 25.74 9.04
N GLY A 143 24.89 26.04 7.75
CA GLY A 143 25.49 27.15 7.00
C GLY A 143 26.55 26.67 6.00
N GLU A 144 26.77 27.41 4.92
CA GLU A 144 27.62 26.97 3.78
C GLU A 144 29.09 26.75 4.15
N ASP A 145 29.61 27.54 5.10
CA ASP A 145 31.01 27.49 5.53
C ASP A 145 31.28 26.44 6.63
N ALA A 146 30.22 25.82 7.15
CA ALA A 146 30.33 24.83 8.21
C ALA A 146 30.71 23.45 7.66
N PHE A 147 31.54 22.74 8.43
CA PHE A 147 31.73 21.31 8.27
C PHE A 147 30.50 20.56 8.79
N ALA A 148 29.78 19.92 7.88
CA ALA A 148 28.48 19.33 8.16
C ALA A 148 28.35 17.92 7.54
N PRO A 149 29.05 16.90 8.06
CA PRO A 149 28.95 15.53 7.55
C PRO A 149 27.68 14.79 7.99
N TYR A 150 26.94 15.32 8.97
CA TYR A 150 25.76 14.69 9.58
C TYR A 150 24.89 15.67 10.35
N LEU A 151 23.69 15.25 10.75
CA LEU A 151 22.87 15.92 11.76
C LEU A 151 23.24 15.44 13.17
N ASN A 152 22.89 16.22 14.19
CA ASN A 152 23.03 15.85 15.59
C ASN A 152 21.73 16.13 16.35
N GLU A 153 21.66 15.78 17.63
CA GLU A 153 20.47 15.96 18.49
C GLU A 153 19.86 17.38 18.41
N LYS A 154 20.69 18.42 18.26
CA LYS A 154 20.23 19.82 18.18
C LYS A 154 19.77 20.23 16.79
N THR A 155 20.24 19.56 15.74
CA THR A 155 20.03 19.95 14.34
C THR A 155 19.11 19.00 13.58
N GLU A 156 18.83 17.81 14.10
CA GLU A 156 17.91 16.83 13.48
C GLU A 156 16.52 17.43 13.26
N GLY A 157 16.00 18.16 14.25
CA GLY A 157 14.73 18.89 14.15
C GLY A 157 14.72 19.99 13.08
N GLN A 158 15.88 20.34 12.51
CA GLN A 158 16.03 21.33 11.45
C GLN A 158 16.14 20.73 10.04
N MET A 159 15.96 19.41 9.89
CA MET A 159 15.95 18.69 8.60
C MET A 159 14.95 19.28 7.59
N TYR A 160 13.92 19.99 8.05
CA TYR A 160 12.99 20.72 7.17
C TYR A 160 13.69 21.72 6.25
N LYS A 161 14.86 22.26 6.62
CA LYS A 161 15.67 23.13 5.75
C LYS A 161 16.13 22.40 4.49
N ILE A 162 16.57 21.15 4.65
CA ILE A 162 16.95 20.27 3.54
C ILE A 162 15.73 19.95 2.69
N LEU A 163 14.62 19.55 3.34
CA LEU A 163 13.41 19.16 2.63
C LEU A 163 12.80 20.30 1.83
N ASN A 164 12.81 21.52 2.36
CA ASN A 164 12.32 22.71 1.66
C ASN A 164 13.12 23.01 0.39
N GLU A 165 14.43 22.78 0.40
CA GLU A 165 15.26 22.97 -0.79
C GLU A 165 15.05 21.85 -1.82
N LYS A 166 15.09 20.59 -1.38
CA LYS A 166 14.98 19.41 -2.27
C LYS A 166 13.57 19.19 -2.82
N PHE A 167 12.55 19.67 -2.10
CA PHE A 167 11.13 19.51 -2.44
C PHE A 167 10.38 20.84 -2.34
N LYS A 168 10.92 21.90 -2.94
CA LYS A 168 10.34 23.26 -2.95
C LYS A 168 8.89 23.35 -3.45
N ASP A 169 8.52 22.44 -4.36
CA ASP A 169 7.19 22.37 -4.97
C ASP A 169 6.33 21.25 -4.34
N ALA A 170 6.63 20.85 -3.11
CA ALA A 170 5.87 19.80 -2.42
C ALA A 170 4.40 20.20 -2.22
N GLU A 171 3.50 19.32 -2.66
CA GLU A 171 2.08 19.45 -2.38
C GLU A 171 1.73 18.84 -1.02
N LYS A 172 0.62 19.28 -0.42
CA LYS A 172 0.10 18.71 0.83
C LYS A 172 -0.08 17.19 0.67
N GLY A 173 0.43 16.43 1.64
CA GLY A 173 0.42 14.97 1.63
C GLY A 173 1.69 14.34 1.05
N THR A 174 2.64 15.14 0.54
CA THR A 174 3.94 14.62 0.09
C THR A 174 4.69 13.99 1.27
N ALA A 175 4.91 12.68 1.22
CA ALA A 175 5.72 11.94 2.19
C ALA A 175 7.14 11.68 1.64
N VAL A 176 8.16 11.91 2.47
CA VAL A 176 9.57 11.70 2.14
C VAL A 176 10.21 10.82 3.22
N PHE A 177 10.76 9.68 2.81
CA PHE A 177 11.70 8.89 3.60
C PHE A 177 13.09 9.52 3.47
N VAL A 178 13.67 9.88 4.60
CA VAL A 178 15.01 10.46 4.71
C VAL A 178 15.94 9.42 5.32
N ASP A 179 16.95 9.04 4.56
CA ASP A 179 18.10 8.25 4.98
C ASP A 179 19.27 9.19 5.27
N TYR A 180 19.56 9.45 6.54
CA TYR A 180 20.53 10.47 6.94
C TYR A 180 21.51 9.95 7.99
N LYS A 181 22.59 10.68 8.20
CA LYS A 181 23.64 10.38 9.17
C LYS A 181 23.39 11.18 10.45
N LEU A 182 23.49 10.53 11.61
CA LEU A 182 23.47 11.13 12.94
C LEU A 182 24.84 10.99 13.60
N GLY A 183 25.38 12.09 14.14
CA GLY A 183 26.63 12.10 14.89
C GLY A 183 26.56 12.95 16.15
N GLU A 184 27.66 12.98 16.90
CA GLU A 184 27.75 13.67 18.18
C GLU A 184 28.22 15.13 18.01
N GLY A 185 27.39 16.09 18.44
CA GLY A 185 27.75 17.50 18.47
C GLY A 185 28.00 18.13 17.10
N GLN A 186 28.56 19.34 17.10
CA GLN A 186 29.01 20.02 15.89
C GLN A 186 30.53 20.03 15.88
N LEU A 187 31.12 19.58 14.77
CA LEU A 187 32.57 19.57 14.60
C LEU A 187 33.05 20.90 14.03
N GLU A 188 34.25 21.30 14.43
CA GLU A 188 34.99 22.36 13.75
C GLU A 188 35.51 21.86 12.40
N ASN A 189 35.80 22.80 11.49
CA ASN A 189 36.35 22.46 10.17
C ASN A 189 37.68 21.72 10.34
N PRO A 190 37.79 20.47 9.89
CA PRO A 190 39.05 19.74 9.99
C PRO A 190 40.08 20.35 9.04
N LEU A 191 41.36 20.25 9.40
CA LEU A 191 42.48 20.56 8.51
C LEU A 191 42.50 19.60 7.31
N MET A 192 42.02 18.37 7.51
CA MET A 192 41.85 17.36 6.47
C MET A 192 40.75 16.38 6.90
N TRP A 193 39.89 15.98 5.97
CA TRP A 193 38.98 14.85 6.13
C TRP A 193 38.88 14.07 4.83
N GLN A 194 38.87 12.74 4.93
CA GLN A 194 38.64 11.83 3.82
C GLN A 194 37.74 10.68 4.28
N ASP A 195 36.55 10.59 3.70
CA ASP A 195 35.51 9.58 3.92
C ASP A 195 35.29 8.66 2.70
N PHE A 196 36.00 8.91 1.59
CA PHE A 196 36.00 8.11 0.36
C PHE A 196 34.66 7.99 -0.38
N GLU A 197 33.58 8.63 0.09
CA GLU A 197 32.23 8.57 -0.49
C GLU A 197 32.14 9.22 -1.88
N ALA A 198 33.07 10.12 -2.21
CA ALA A 198 33.12 10.78 -3.51
C ALA A 198 33.88 9.98 -4.59
N LEU A 199 34.44 8.81 -4.25
CA LEU A 199 35.31 8.04 -5.15
C LEU A 199 34.62 6.80 -5.73
N PRO A 200 34.87 6.43 -7.01
CA PRO A 200 34.34 5.21 -7.58
C PRO A 200 34.93 3.95 -6.91
N THR A 201 34.11 2.92 -6.74
CA THR A 201 34.59 1.63 -6.21
C THR A 201 35.67 1.03 -7.10
N GLY A 202 36.76 0.55 -6.49
CA GLY A 202 37.92 -0.02 -7.14
C GLY A 202 38.99 0.99 -7.54
N ASP A 203 38.74 2.29 -7.36
CA ASP A 203 39.61 3.37 -7.86
C ASP A 203 40.03 4.32 -6.73
N LEU A 204 41.31 4.64 -6.69
CA LEU A 204 41.90 5.68 -5.82
C LEU A 204 42.64 6.77 -6.61
N THR A 205 42.64 6.70 -7.93
CA THR A 205 43.40 7.63 -8.78
C THR A 205 42.86 9.06 -8.73
N GLU A 206 41.59 9.24 -8.37
CA GLU A 206 40.96 10.54 -8.16
C GLU A 206 41.27 11.16 -6.78
N LEU A 207 41.97 10.44 -5.90
CA LEU A 207 42.36 10.91 -4.58
C LEU A 207 43.50 11.94 -4.67
N LYS A 208 43.13 13.22 -4.82
CA LYS A 208 44.06 14.32 -5.10
C LYS A 208 45.06 14.57 -3.97
N GLY A 209 46.34 14.64 -4.31
CA GLY A 209 47.42 15.03 -3.40
C GLY A 209 47.92 13.93 -2.46
N TRP A 210 47.32 12.74 -2.53
CA TRP A 210 47.78 11.57 -1.79
C TRP A 210 48.84 10.83 -2.58
N PHE A 211 49.77 10.21 -1.87
CA PHE A 211 50.76 9.31 -2.47
C PHE A 211 50.35 7.87 -2.24
N LEU A 212 50.28 7.10 -3.34
CA LEU A 212 49.96 5.68 -3.34
C LEU A 212 51.12 4.92 -3.95
N SER A 213 51.62 3.90 -3.25
CA SER A 213 52.55 2.94 -3.86
C SER A 213 52.25 1.54 -3.36
N SER A 214 52.50 0.54 -4.21
CA SER A 214 52.38 -0.85 -3.83
C SER A 214 53.37 -1.73 -4.57
N VAL A 215 53.87 -2.74 -3.86
CA VAL A 215 54.72 -3.82 -4.37
C VAL A 215 54.06 -5.14 -3.96
N GLY A 216 54.12 -6.16 -4.82
CA GLY A 216 53.59 -7.49 -4.52
C GLY A 216 52.21 -7.81 -5.10
N GLY A 217 51.73 -7.03 -6.09
CA GLY A 217 50.63 -7.41 -6.99
C GLY A 217 49.20 -7.06 -6.55
N THR A 218 49.02 -6.33 -5.46
CA THR A 218 47.73 -5.77 -5.02
C THR A 218 47.90 -4.31 -4.65
N GLU A 219 46.82 -3.55 -4.47
CA GLU A 219 46.88 -2.10 -4.19
C GLU A 219 45.79 -1.68 -3.21
N TRP A 220 45.98 -0.52 -2.58
CA TRP A 220 44.88 0.12 -1.85
C TRP A 220 43.77 0.43 -2.85
N LYS A 221 42.53 0.18 -2.46
CA LYS A 221 41.38 0.46 -3.33
C LYS A 221 40.17 0.86 -2.52
N VAL A 222 39.31 1.69 -3.10
CA VAL A 222 37.99 1.95 -2.55
C VAL A 222 37.14 0.69 -2.72
N THR A 223 36.42 0.32 -1.68
CA THR A 223 35.38 -0.71 -1.73
C THR A 223 34.14 -0.20 -1.01
N SER A 224 33.05 -0.94 -1.10
CA SER A 224 31.77 -0.54 -0.52
C SER A 224 31.05 -1.72 0.12
N TYR A 225 30.51 -1.49 1.31
CA TYR A 225 29.68 -2.43 2.03
C TYR A 225 28.74 -1.69 2.97
N ASP A 226 27.53 -2.23 3.15
CA ASP A 226 26.48 -1.64 4.01
C ASP A 226 26.23 -0.14 3.78
N ASP A 227 26.26 0.28 2.50
CA ASP A 227 26.03 1.66 2.07
C ASP A 227 27.08 2.68 2.57
N ASN A 228 28.30 2.18 2.83
CA ASN A 228 29.49 2.95 3.20
C ASN A 228 30.64 2.63 2.23
N GLN A 229 31.37 3.63 1.76
CA GLN A 229 32.60 3.50 0.99
C GLN A 229 33.80 3.69 1.91
N TYR A 230 34.87 2.95 1.66
CA TYR A 230 36.08 2.98 2.47
C TYR A 230 37.25 2.40 1.70
N VAL A 231 38.47 2.64 2.17
CA VAL A 231 39.67 2.07 1.54
C VAL A 231 40.01 0.71 2.15
N GLN A 232 40.46 -0.23 1.32
CA GLN A 232 40.81 -1.59 1.73
C GLN A 232 42.14 -2.06 1.15
N TYR A 233 42.90 -2.83 1.95
CA TYR A 233 44.05 -3.60 1.48
C TYR A 233 44.08 -5.01 2.09
N SER A 234 44.61 -5.99 1.34
CA SER A 234 44.86 -7.35 1.83
C SER A 234 45.96 -8.04 1.02
N ALA A 235 46.87 -8.76 1.68
CA ALA A 235 47.81 -9.67 1.01
C ALA A 235 47.22 -11.08 0.78
N ASN A 236 45.93 -11.27 1.05
CA ASN A 236 45.29 -12.58 0.91
C ASN A 236 45.36 -13.05 -0.55
N LYS A 237 45.77 -14.31 -0.74
CA LYS A 237 45.99 -14.95 -2.06
C LYS A 237 47.13 -14.38 -2.89
N MET A 238 47.97 -13.50 -2.33
CA MET A 238 49.18 -13.05 -3.02
C MET A 238 50.31 -14.08 -2.88
N GLU A 239 51.21 -14.12 -3.85
CA GLU A 239 52.27 -15.16 -3.95
C GLU A 239 53.57 -14.78 -3.22
N GLY A 240 53.59 -13.70 -2.46
CA GLY A 240 54.77 -13.26 -1.71
C GLY A 240 54.52 -12.01 -0.88
N GLU A 241 55.61 -11.30 -0.55
CA GLU A 241 55.58 -10.06 0.22
C GLU A 241 54.79 -8.97 -0.51
N CYS A 242 53.89 -8.32 0.23
CA CYS A 242 53.12 -7.16 -0.22
C CYS A 242 53.42 -5.97 0.69
N ILE A 243 53.91 -4.88 0.10
CA ILE A 243 54.16 -3.62 0.79
C ILE A 243 53.36 -2.55 0.08
N ALA A 244 52.48 -1.86 0.80
CA ALA A 244 51.76 -0.72 0.25
C ALA A 244 51.77 0.47 1.19
N TRP A 245 51.77 1.66 0.59
CA TRP A 245 51.74 2.93 1.26
C TRP A 245 50.58 3.75 0.72
N MET A 246 49.80 4.29 1.64
CA MET A 246 48.87 5.37 1.37
C MET A 246 49.24 6.53 2.29
N VAL A 247 49.71 7.63 1.70
CA VAL A 247 50.21 8.79 2.45
C VAL A 247 49.37 10.01 2.14
N THR A 248 48.95 10.71 3.19
CA THR A 248 48.16 11.94 3.09
C THR A 248 48.95 13.05 2.39
N PRO A 249 48.27 14.09 1.89
CA PRO A 249 48.90 15.38 1.62
C PRO A 249 49.55 15.95 2.89
N ALA A 250 50.42 16.96 2.71
CA ALA A 250 51.01 17.68 3.83
C ALA A 250 49.95 18.46 4.62
N VAL A 251 49.88 18.26 5.93
CA VAL A 251 48.99 18.99 6.83
C VAL A 251 49.82 19.85 7.78
N SER A 252 49.53 21.15 7.84
CA SER A 252 50.21 22.05 8.80
C SER A 252 49.47 21.98 10.13
N VAL A 253 50.15 21.55 11.19
CA VAL A 253 49.51 21.26 12.48
C VAL A 253 50.02 22.17 13.59
N VAL A 254 49.17 22.42 14.59
CA VAL A 254 49.44 23.23 15.78
C VAL A 254 49.17 22.42 17.05
N ALA A 255 49.58 22.97 18.20
CA ALA A 255 49.26 22.36 19.48
C ALA A 255 47.74 22.29 19.67
N GLY A 256 47.23 21.13 20.06
CA GLY A 256 45.79 20.88 20.16
C GLY A 256 45.16 20.19 18.94
N ASP A 257 45.90 20.01 17.84
CA ASP A 257 45.44 19.15 16.74
C ASP A 257 45.56 17.67 17.10
N TYR A 258 44.70 16.87 16.48
CA TYR A 258 44.65 15.42 16.60
C TYR A 258 44.64 14.76 15.22
N LEU A 259 44.99 13.47 15.18
CA LEU A 259 44.74 12.54 14.09
C LEU A 259 43.76 11.46 14.58
N GLY A 260 42.76 11.12 13.78
CA GLY A 260 41.84 10.00 14.05
C GLY A 260 41.30 9.39 12.75
N PHE A 261 40.81 8.16 12.83
CA PHE A 261 40.20 7.43 11.72
C PHE A 261 39.33 6.27 12.25
N ASP A 262 38.42 5.78 11.41
CA ASP A 262 37.68 4.54 11.65
C ASP A 262 38.39 3.36 10.99
N VAL A 263 38.36 2.20 11.66
CA VAL A 263 39.01 0.97 11.16
C VAL A 263 38.22 -0.27 11.52
N THR A 264 38.23 -1.24 10.61
CA THR A 264 37.85 -2.62 10.91
C THR A 264 38.80 -3.59 10.21
N VAL A 265 38.80 -4.84 10.66
CA VAL A 265 39.60 -5.91 10.07
C VAL A 265 38.72 -7.06 9.61
N GLY A 266 39.17 -7.73 8.54
CA GLY A 266 38.61 -9.00 8.08
C GLY A 266 39.67 -10.08 8.10
N TYR A 267 39.27 -11.28 8.52
CA TYR A 267 40.12 -12.48 8.58
C TYR A 267 41.47 -12.20 9.26
N TYR A 268 41.42 -11.61 10.46
CA TYR A 268 42.64 -11.24 11.18
C TYR A 268 43.57 -12.46 11.36
N ASN A 269 44.80 -12.35 10.87
CA ASN A 269 45.82 -13.39 11.05
C ASN A 269 47.21 -12.83 11.42
N ALA A 270 47.52 -11.58 11.05
CA ALA A 270 48.75 -10.92 11.45
C ALA A 270 48.58 -9.39 11.55
N ASN A 271 49.42 -8.75 12.35
CA ASN A 271 49.57 -7.29 12.33
C ASN A 271 50.31 -6.90 11.05
N CYS A 272 49.57 -6.34 10.09
CA CYS A 272 50.14 -5.91 8.81
C CYS A 272 50.01 -4.40 8.59
N LEU A 273 49.27 -3.66 9.42
CA LEU A 273 49.11 -2.22 9.28
C LEU A 273 49.97 -1.46 10.29
N SER A 274 50.69 -0.45 9.81
CA SER A 274 51.33 0.58 10.62
C SER A 274 50.78 1.97 10.25
N VAL A 275 50.62 2.82 11.25
CA VAL A 275 50.33 4.25 11.09
C VAL A 275 51.61 5.02 11.41
N LEU A 276 52.10 5.78 10.44
CA LEU A 276 53.40 6.47 10.53
C LEU A 276 53.24 7.97 10.27
N ILE A 277 54.09 8.78 10.90
CA ILE A 277 54.16 10.23 10.65
C ILE A 277 55.55 10.61 10.12
N SER A 278 55.58 11.44 9.10
CA SER A 278 56.80 12.07 8.57
C SER A 278 56.66 13.60 8.54
N GLU A 279 57.76 14.29 8.81
CA GLU A 279 57.86 15.75 8.70
C GLU A 279 58.57 16.19 7.40
N ASP A 280 59.22 15.25 6.71
CA ASP A 280 60.17 15.50 5.62
C ASP A 280 59.89 14.70 4.34
N PHE A 281 58.77 13.97 4.29
CA PHE A 281 58.34 13.29 3.07
C PHE A 281 58.13 14.28 1.92
N ASP A 282 58.77 14.02 0.79
CA ASP A 282 58.79 14.92 -0.38
C ASP A 282 57.56 14.75 -1.31
N GLY A 283 56.64 13.85 -0.94
CA GLY A 283 55.48 13.49 -1.75
C GLY A 283 55.74 12.44 -2.83
N LYS A 284 56.96 11.87 -2.91
CA LYS A 284 57.39 11.00 -4.02
C LYS A 284 58.11 9.73 -3.60
N ASP A 285 59.04 9.80 -2.65
CA ASP A 285 59.86 8.64 -2.25
C ASP A 285 59.79 8.37 -0.75
N VAL A 286 59.01 7.34 -0.39
CA VAL A 286 58.83 6.91 1.01
C VAL A 286 60.11 6.39 1.65
N LYS A 287 61.14 6.03 0.86
CA LYS A 287 62.43 5.56 1.38
C LYS A 287 63.38 6.69 1.77
N ALA A 288 63.19 7.88 1.20
CA ALA A 288 64.01 9.05 1.47
C ALA A 288 63.57 9.83 2.72
N ALA A 289 62.35 9.55 3.21
CA ALA A 289 61.74 10.22 4.35
C ALA A 289 61.98 9.51 5.68
N HIS A 290 61.95 10.26 6.77
CA HIS A 290 61.96 9.71 8.13
C HIS A 290 60.53 9.48 8.61
N TRP A 291 60.28 8.30 9.19
CA TRP A 291 58.97 7.87 9.67
C TRP A 291 59.00 7.54 11.16
N THR A 292 58.15 8.23 11.92
CA THR A 292 57.85 7.88 13.32
C THR A 292 56.67 6.93 13.34
N ASP A 293 56.82 5.75 13.94
CA ASP A 293 55.71 4.80 14.12
C ASP A 293 54.84 5.23 15.30
N VAL A 294 53.57 5.50 15.02
CA VAL A 294 52.55 5.93 15.99
C VAL A 294 51.38 4.93 16.07
N THR A 295 51.59 3.71 15.58
CA THR A 295 50.54 2.67 15.52
C THR A 295 49.98 2.36 16.92
N SER A 296 50.81 2.41 17.96
CA SER A 296 50.41 2.12 19.35
C SER A 296 49.48 3.16 19.96
N ASP A 297 49.38 4.36 19.38
CA ASP A 297 48.46 5.41 19.83
C ASP A 297 47.01 5.15 19.35
N PHE A 298 46.81 4.13 18.52
CA PHE A 298 45.52 3.75 17.96
C PHE A 298 45.11 2.34 18.38
N ASN A 299 43.81 2.15 18.57
CA ASN A 299 43.23 0.86 18.90
C ASN A 299 42.80 0.11 17.62
N ILE A 300 43.75 -0.58 16.99
CA ILE A 300 43.50 -1.34 15.77
C ILE A 300 42.96 -2.75 16.13
N PRO A 301 41.77 -3.16 15.63
CA PRO A 301 41.18 -4.44 15.97
C PRO A 301 42.04 -5.65 15.58
N THR A 302 42.00 -6.69 16.43
CA THR A 302 42.66 -7.99 16.19
C THR A 302 41.64 -9.13 16.02
N LYS A 303 40.38 -8.78 15.75
CA LYS A 303 39.25 -9.70 15.55
C LYS A 303 38.29 -9.10 14.52
N PRO A 304 37.51 -9.93 13.81
CA PRO A 304 37.44 -11.39 13.92
C PRO A 304 38.53 -12.12 13.10
N THR A 305 38.87 -13.35 13.50
CA THR A 305 39.78 -14.24 12.75
C THR A 305 39.10 -14.93 11.55
N SER A 306 37.78 -14.82 11.44
CA SER A 306 36.96 -15.29 10.32
C SER A 306 35.88 -14.28 10.00
N GLY A 307 35.64 -14.00 8.71
CA GLY A 307 34.71 -12.97 8.27
C GLY A 307 35.24 -11.55 8.48
N TYR A 308 34.34 -10.58 8.59
CA TYR A 308 34.65 -9.15 8.75
C TYR A 308 34.06 -8.61 10.06
N GLY A 309 34.78 -7.69 10.69
CA GLY A 309 34.28 -6.93 11.84
C GLY A 309 33.40 -5.74 11.43
N THR A 310 32.94 -4.98 12.41
CA THR A 310 32.22 -3.71 12.23
C THR A 310 33.19 -2.54 12.37
N PHE A 311 33.01 -1.49 11.59
CA PHE A 311 33.76 -0.24 11.76
C PHE A 311 33.63 0.30 13.19
N ALA A 312 34.76 0.74 13.73
CA ALA A 312 34.84 1.46 14.99
C ALA A 312 35.98 2.48 14.90
N SER A 313 35.92 3.52 15.73
CA SER A 313 37.02 4.47 15.84
C SER A 313 38.29 3.77 16.31
N ALA A 314 39.42 4.08 15.65
CA ALA A 314 40.75 3.72 16.11
C ALA A 314 41.20 4.58 17.32
N GLY A 315 40.38 5.53 17.76
CA GLY A 315 40.73 6.55 18.73
C GLY A 315 41.36 7.79 18.07
N LYS A 316 41.89 8.69 18.89
CA LYS A 316 42.59 9.89 18.43
C LYS A 316 43.93 10.08 19.13
N MET A 317 44.92 10.48 18.35
CA MET A 317 46.28 10.78 18.82
C MET A 317 46.55 12.28 18.73
N SER A 318 47.16 12.88 19.76
CA SER A 318 47.54 14.30 19.70
C SER A 318 48.75 14.52 18.78
N LEU A 319 48.68 15.56 17.96
CA LEU A 319 49.75 16.01 17.08
C LEU A 319 50.58 17.16 17.68
N SER A 320 50.40 17.46 18.97
CA SER A 320 51.08 18.59 19.63
C SER A 320 52.62 18.51 19.59
N ALA A 321 53.19 17.30 19.51
CA ALA A 321 54.64 17.11 19.33
C ALA A 321 55.16 17.64 17.97
N TYR A 322 54.27 17.80 17.00
CA TYR A 322 54.55 18.29 15.66
C TYR A 322 54.06 19.73 15.44
N ALA A 323 53.66 20.44 16.50
CA ALA A 323 53.14 21.79 16.40
C ALA A 323 54.10 22.75 15.68
N GLY A 324 53.56 23.51 14.73
CA GLY A 324 54.32 24.44 13.88
C GLY A 324 54.98 23.78 12.68
N LYS A 325 54.78 22.47 12.46
CA LYS A 325 55.38 21.71 11.36
C LYS A 325 54.33 21.27 10.33
N LYS A 326 54.81 20.86 9.16
CA LYS A 326 54.01 20.10 8.19
C LYS A 326 54.24 18.62 8.43
N VAL A 327 53.17 17.85 8.51
CA VAL A 327 53.22 16.40 8.71
C VAL A 327 52.49 15.67 7.60
N TYR A 328 52.94 14.45 7.35
CA TYR A 328 52.35 13.48 6.45
C TYR A 328 52.01 12.23 7.25
N VAL A 329 50.80 11.71 7.10
CA VAL A 329 50.37 10.47 7.76
C VAL A 329 50.38 9.35 6.74
N ALA A 330 51.05 8.25 7.04
CA ALA A 330 51.09 7.07 6.19
C ALA A 330 50.39 5.88 6.84
N PHE A 331 49.49 5.27 6.07
CA PHE A 331 48.96 3.94 6.33
C PHE A 331 49.77 2.94 5.53
N LYS A 332 50.72 2.28 6.20
CA LYS A 332 51.63 1.32 5.59
C LYS A 332 51.15 -0.09 5.86
N TYR A 333 50.91 -0.84 4.80
CA TYR A 333 50.64 -2.27 4.86
C TYR A 333 51.91 -3.08 4.57
N VAL A 334 52.23 -4.07 5.39
CA VAL A 334 53.31 -5.06 5.17
C VAL A 334 52.81 -6.47 5.50
N GLY A 335 52.50 -7.24 4.47
CA GLY A 335 52.06 -8.64 4.59
C GLY A 335 52.82 -9.57 3.65
N ASP A 336 52.48 -10.84 3.71
CA ASP A 336 53.04 -11.89 2.84
C ASP A 336 52.00 -12.99 2.65
N GLY A 337 51.46 -13.08 1.44
CA GLY A 337 50.41 -14.05 1.13
C GLY A 337 50.92 -15.49 1.11
N ALA A 338 52.18 -15.73 0.69
CA ALA A 338 52.79 -17.05 0.65
C ALA A 338 53.02 -17.60 2.07
N ASN A 339 53.42 -16.73 2.99
CA ASN A 339 53.63 -17.07 4.40
C ASN A 339 52.37 -16.86 5.27
N LYS A 340 51.21 -16.63 4.65
CA LYS A 340 49.91 -16.37 5.31
C LYS A 340 49.93 -15.18 6.28
N LYS A 341 50.90 -14.27 6.20
CA LYS A 341 50.93 -13.03 6.97
C LYS A 341 49.99 -12.01 6.32
N THR A 342 48.69 -12.17 6.55
CA THR A 342 47.67 -11.33 5.92
C THR A 342 46.54 -10.98 6.88
N THR A 343 46.04 -9.76 6.78
CA THR A 343 44.81 -9.30 7.43
C THR A 343 44.20 -8.31 6.45
N THR A 344 42.90 -8.37 6.22
CA THR A 344 42.25 -7.32 5.44
C THR A 344 41.99 -6.14 6.35
N TYR A 345 42.56 -4.98 6.03
CA TYR A 345 42.26 -3.72 6.74
C TYR A 345 41.31 -2.89 5.90
N GLN A 346 40.31 -2.32 6.57
CA GLN A 346 39.35 -1.38 6.00
C GLN A 346 39.45 -0.09 6.84
N ILE A 347 39.69 1.04 6.19
CA ILE A 347 39.98 2.33 6.85
C ILE A 347 39.06 3.39 6.25
N ASP A 348 38.52 4.24 7.12
CA ASP A 348 37.57 5.28 6.75
C ASP A 348 37.68 6.51 7.67
N ASN A 349 37.03 7.62 7.33
CA ASN A 349 36.93 8.85 8.12
C ASN A 349 38.28 9.36 8.65
N ILE A 350 39.30 9.43 7.77
CA ILE A 350 40.63 9.91 8.16
C ILE A 350 40.56 11.41 8.39
N MET A 351 40.82 11.86 9.62
CA MET A 351 40.66 13.25 10.04
C MET A 351 41.93 13.80 10.70
N VAL A 352 42.22 15.07 10.42
CA VAL A 352 43.21 15.88 11.16
C VAL A 352 42.61 17.22 11.55
N GLY A 353 42.75 17.62 12.82
CA GLY A 353 42.28 18.91 13.33
C GLY A 353 42.00 18.92 14.84
N THR A 354 41.45 20.02 15.33
CA THR A 354 41.16 20.28 16.75
C THR A 354 39.95 19.51 17.27
N SER A 355 38.93 19.32 16.43
CA SER A 355 37.64 18.72 16.77
C SER A 355 37.46 17.35 16.10
N ILE A 356 38.15 16.33 16.62
CA ILE A 356 38.00 14.93 16.15
C ILE A 356 37.19 14.11 17.17
N PRO A 357 36.14 13.39 16.74
CA PRO A 357 35.36 12.53 17.60
C PRO A 357 36.18 11.34 18.12
N ALA A 358 35.91 10.90 19.35
CA ALA A 358 36.54 9.72 19.94
C ALA A 358 35.85 8.41 19.53
N ASN A 359 34.61 8.51 19.03
CA ASN A 359 33.81 7.43 18.48
C ASN A 359 33.72 7.57 16.95
N SER A 360 33.09 6.61 16.28
CA SER A 360 32.85 6.71 14.84
C SER A 360 32.05 7.96 14.50
N LEU A 361 32.34 8.52 13.32
CA LEU A 361 31.92 9.86 12.95
C LEU A 361 30.38 10.02 13.00
N SER A 362 29.65 9.04 12.49
CA SER A 362 28.19 9.04 12.47
C SER A 362 27.61 7.64 12.32
N THR A 363 26.31 7.51 12.57
CA THR A 363 25.51 6.31 12.33
C THR A 363 24.33 6.61 11.42
N PRO A 364 23.94 5.70 10.50
CA PRO A 364 22.74 5.87 9.69
C PRO A 364 21.46 5.89 10.53
N ALA A 365 20.51 6.74 10.11
CA ALA A 365 19.23 6.95 10.74
C ALA A 365 18.15 7.17 9.68
N TYR A 366 16.93 6.74 9.98
CA TYR A 366 15.80 6.81 9.05
C TYR A 366 14.64 7.57 9.67
N ALA A 367 14.03 8.46 8.87
CA ALA A 367 12.82 9.17 9.25
C ALA A 367 11.85 9.26 8.07
N VAL A 368 10.56 9.43 8.35
CA VAL A 368 9.59 9.82 7.32
C VAL A 368 8.96 11.13 7.74
N LYS A 369 9.03 12.13 6.86
CA LYS A 369 8.41 13.45 7.03
C LYS A 369 7.30 13.64 6.01
N VAL A 370 6.21 14.31 6.42
CA VAL A 370 5.03 14.56 5.59
C VAL A 370 4.78 16.06 5.53
N TYR A 371 4.62 16.59 4.32
CA TYR A 371 4.31 18.00 4.12
C TYR A 371 2.82 18.26 4.33
N ASP A 372 2.46 19.12 5.29
CA ASP A 372 1.04 19.42 5.60
C ASP A 372 0.44 20.54 4.71
N GLY A 373 1.21 21.04 3.75
CA GLY A 373 0.88 22.20 2.91
C GLY A 373 1.52 23.51 3.37
N LYS A 374 2.11 23.53 4.58
CA LYS A 374 2.79 24.68 5.16
C LYS A 374 4.16 24.33 5.75
N SER A 375 4.30 23.14 6.33
CA SER A 375 5.51 22.68 7.01
C SER A 375 5.64 21.16 6.97
N TRP A 376 6.87 20.68 7.12
CA TRP A 376 7.14 19.25 7.28
C TRP A 376 6.84 18.80 8.70
N LYS A 377 6.06 17.72 8.82
CA LYS A 377 5.68 17.06 10.07
C LYS A 377 6.24 15.64 10.12
N ASP A 378 6.25 15.06 11.30
CA ASP A 378 6.51 13.63 11.44
C ASP A 378 5.36 12.81 10.84
N LYS A 379 5.68 11.59 10.42
CA LYS A 379 4.69 10.59 10.01
C LYS A 379 3.62 10.37 11.10
N ASN A 380 2.45 9.90 10.69
CA ASN A 380 1.38 9.47 11.59
C ASN A 380 1.87 8.38 12.57
N ASN A 381 1.37 8.39 13.81
CA ASN A 381 1.77 7.43 14.85
C ASN A 381 1.45 5.97 14.51
N ASN A 382 0.48 5.72 13.63
CA ASN A 382 0.13 4.39 13.14
C ASN A 382 1.02 3.93 11.96
N VAL A 383 2.04 4.72 11.61
CA VAL A 383 3.01 4.42 10.57
C VAL A 383 4.35 4.10 11.23
N TYR A 384 4.92 2.96 10.85
CA TYR A 384 6.19 2.48 11.38
C TYR A 384 7.26 2.45 10.30
N VAL A 385 8.50 2.71 10.69
CA VAL A 385 9.66 2.74 9.80
C VAL A 385 10.74 1.91 10.48
N PRO A 386 11.08 0.72 9.95
CA PRO A 386 12.19 -0.06 10.50
C PRO A 386 13.47 0.77 10.47
N THR A 387 14.16 0.87 11.59
CA THR A 387 15.43 1.58 11.73
C THR A 387 16.57 0.78 11.11
N PHE A 388 17.76 1.40 11.00
CA PHE A 388 18.97 0.70 10.57
C PHE A 388 19.24 -0.54 11.42
N ALA A 389 19.10 -0.43 12.74
CA ALA A 389 19.28 -1.53 13.68
C ALA A 389 18.20 -2.63 13.52
N ASP A 390 16.93 -2.25 13.30
CA ASP A 390 15.84 -3.23 13.11
C ASP A 390 16.11 -4.16 11.92
N TYR A 391 16.64 -3.63 10.82
CA TYR A 391 17.05 -4.46 9.70
C TYR A 391 18.17 -5.44 10.11
N GLY A 392 19.14 -4.99 10.89
CA GLY A 392 20.18 -5.85 11.46
C GLY A 392 19.61 -6.98 12.31
N ASP A 393 18.68 -6.66 13.20
CA ASP A 393 17.99 -7.62 14.07
C ASP A 393 17.14 -8.62 13.28
N MET A 394 16.59 -8.20 12.14
CA MET A 394 15.89 -9.08 11.19
C MET A 394 16.84 -9.90 10.29
N GLY A 395 18.16 -9.84 10.52
CA GLY A 395 19.18 -10.54 9.74
C GLY A 395 19.43 -9.93 8.35
N GLN A 396 18.88 -8.75 8.07
CA GLN A 396 19.01 -8.06 6.79
C GLN A 396 20.31 -7.25 6.76
N SER A 397 21.42 -7.94 6.47
CA SER A 397 22.76 -7.34 6.38
C SER A 397 22.91 -6.22 5.34
N LYS A 398 21.97 -6.13 4.39
CA LYS A 398 21.91 -5.07 3.38
C LYS A 398 20.95 -3.92 3.71
N ARG A 399 20.24 -3.99 4.84
CA ARG A 399 19.30 -2.96 5.34
C ARG A 399 18.15 -2.64 4.38
N TYR A 400 17.71 -3.64 3.63
CA TYR A 400 16.52 -3.59 2.79
C TYR A 400 15.98 -5.00 2.56
N PHE A 401 14.73 -5.10 2.15
CA PHE A 401 14.11 -6.34 1.69
C PHE A 401 14.30 -6.52 0.17
N THR A 402 14.12 -7.75 -0.33
CA THR A 402 14.16 -8.08 -1.76
C THR A 402 13.03 -9.04 -2.11
N SER A 403 12.88 -9.42 -3.37
CA SER A 403 11.96 -10.50 -3.76
C SER A 403 12.30 -11.84 -3.10
N ASP A 404 13.59 -12.11 -2.91
CA ASP A 404 14.08 -13.36 -2.29
C ASP A 404 14.00 -13.33 -0.76
N VAL A 405 13.94 -12.12 -0.20
CA VAL A 405 13.80 -11.86 1.24
C VAL A 405 12.62 -10.92 1.47
N PRO A 406 11.38 -11.41 1.29
CA PRO A 406 10.20 -10.54 1.21
C PRO A 406 9.80 -10.00 2.59
N ALA A 407 9.43 -8.72 2.63
CA ALA A 407 9.12 -7.99 3.85
C ALA A 407 8.00 -8.65 4.69
N VAL A 408 7.01 -9.26 4.05
CA VAL A 408 5.88 -9.96 4.70
C VAL A 408 6.31 -11.08 5.66
N ASN A 409 7.52 -11.64 5.48
CA ASN A 409 8.05 -12.68 6.36
C ASN A 409 8.66 -12.12 7.67
N TYR A 410 8.86 -10.81 7.77
CA TYR A 410 9.58 -10.16 8.88
C TYR A 410 8.76 -9.07 9.56
N LEU A 411 8.08 -8.24 8.78
CA LEU A 411 7.34 -7.08 9.28
C LEU A 411 6.24 -7.42 10.30
N PRO A 412 5.52 -8.57 10.21
CA PRO A 412 4.60 -8.97 11.28
C PRO A 412 5.26 -9.10 12.66
N ALA A 413 6.44 -9.70 12.74
CA ALA A 413 7.16 -9.87 13.99
C ALA A 413 7.75 -8.55 14.49
N TYR A 414 8.22 -7.70 13.58
CA TYR A 414 8.61 -6.32 13.90
C TYR A 414 7.45 -5.54 14.52
N LEU A 415 6.25 -5.56 13.90
CA LEU A 415 5.08 -4.88 14.44
C LEU A 415 4.65 -5.40 15.81
N SER A 416 4.78 -6.70 16.07
CA SER A 416 4.54 -7.27 17.41
C SER A 416 5.50 -6.75 18.48
N LYS A 417 6.71 -6.31 18.12
CA LYS A 417 7.64 -5.63 19.05
C LYS A 417 7.27 -4.16 19.27
N MET A 418 6.75 -3.50 18.23
CA MET A 418 6.52 -2.06 18.24
C MET A 418 5.16 -1.65 18.81
N VAL A 419 4.14 -2.51 18.67
CA VAL A 419 2.77 -2.20 19.10
C VAL A 419 2.41 -3.03 20.33
N ALA A 420 2.26 -2.37 21.48
CA ALA A 420 1.80 -3.01 22.71
C ALA A 420 0.27 -3.19 22.69
N TYR A 421 -0.19 -4.41 23.01
CA TYR A 421 -1.61 -4.76 23.17
C TYR A 421 -2.52 -4.38 21.97
N PRO A 422 -2.21 -4.83 20.74
CA PRO A 422 -3.11 -4.59 19.61
C PRO A 422 -4.45 -5.31 19.81
N VAL A 423 -5.52 -4.69 19.32
CA VAL A 423 -6.87 -5.27 19.30
C VAL A 423 -7.22 -5.83 17.92
N ASP A 424 -8.18 -6.74 17.85
CA ASP A 424 -8.58 -7.34 16.57
C ASP A 424 -8.99 -6.26 15.55
N GLY A 425 -8.48 -6.39 14.32
CA GLY A 425 -8.73 -5.43 13.24
C GLY A 425 -7.87 -4.16 13.30
N ASP A 426 -6.99 -3.99 14.29
CA ASP A 426 -6.03 -2.88 14.30
C ASP A 426 -5.22 -2.86 13.00
N ALA A 427 -5.11 -1.69 12.35
CA ALA A 427 -4.34 -1.53 11.11
C ALA A 427 -3.14 -0.61 11.32
N ARG A 428 -1.98 -0.95 10.76
CA ARG A 428 -0.75 -0.14 10.78
C ARG A 428 -0.10 -0.16 9.41
N VAL A 429 0.51 0.95 9.01
CA VAL A 429 1.31 1.02 7.78
C VAL A 429 2.78 0.91 8.13
N VAL A 430 3.54 0.15 7.35
CA VAL A 430 5.00 0.07 7.48
C VAL A 430 5.62 0.62 6.22
N VAL A 431 6.47 1.65 6.35
CA VAL A 431 7.26 2.21 5.25
C VAL A 431 8.67 1.66 5.34
N TYR A 432 9.15 1.00 4.29
CA TYR A 432 10.38 0.22 4.33
C TYR A 432 11.19 0.29 3.03
N ARG A 433 12.49 0.05 3.16
CA ARG A 433 13.46 -0.06 2.06
C ARG A 433 13.34 -1.41 1.35
N PHE A 434 13.28 -1.39 0.02
CA PHE A 434 13.19 -2.58 -0.83
C PHE A 434 14.05 -2.43 -2.08
N TYR A 435 14.93 -3.40 -2.34
CA TYR A 435 15.71 -3.46 -3.57
C TYR A 435 15.04 -4.39 -4.58
N ASN A 436 14.58 -3.82 -5.70
CA ASN A 436 13.81 -4.54 -6.70
C ASN A 436 14.66 -5.27 -7.77
N GLY A 437 15.96 -5.45 -7.51
CA GLY A 437 16.92 -6.00 -8.48
C GLY A 437 17.64 -4.92 -9.30
N LYS A 438 17.10 -3.70 -9.38
CA LYS A 438 17.69 -2.59 -10.16
C LYS A 438 18.03 -1.37 -9.30
N ALA A 439 17.15 -1.00 -8.37
CA ALA A 439 17.33 0.18 -7.53
C ALA A 439 16.71 -0.05 -6.15
N LEU A 440 17.26 0.67 -5.17
CA LEU A 440 16.64 0.82 -3.87
C LEU A 440 15.41 1.72 -4.00
N ASN A 441 14.28 1.25 -3.47
CA ASN A 441 13.01 1.95 -3.47
C ASN A 441 12.40 1.92 -2.07
N ILE A 442 11.47 2.84 -1.83
CA ILE A 442 10.70 2.88 -0.59
C ILE A 442 9.30 2.38 -0.89
N TYR A 443 8.89 1.34 -0.19
CA TYR A 443 7.57 0.72 -0.28
C TYR A 443 6.81 0.98 1.01
N SER A 444 5.49 0.87 0.92
CA SER A 444 4.60 0.89 2.07
C SER A 444 3.55 -0.19 1.93
N ASP A 445 3.32 -0.90 3.03
CA ASP A 445 2.30 -1.94 3.14
C ASP A 445 1.49 -1.71 4.41
N GLU A 446 0.21 -2.06 4.37
CA GLU A 446 -0.65 -2.08 5.54
C GLU A 446 -0.76 -3.49 6.10
N TYR A 447 -0.72 -3.60 7.42
CA TYR A 447 -0.87 -4.85 8.16
C TYR A 447 -2.04 -4.71 9.13
N THR A 448 -2.83 -5.77 9.28
CA THR A 448 -3.93 -5.86 10.24
C THR A 448 -3.63 -6.89 11.32
N TYR A 449 -4.01 -6.61 12.56
CA TYR A 449 -3.85 -7.55 13.67
C TYR A 449 -5.05 -8.51 13.73
N SER A 450 -4.77 -9.80 13.80
CA SER A 450 -5.76 -10.84 14.08
C SER A 450 -5.60 -11.32 15.52
N ALA A 451 -6.61 -11.08 16.36
CA ALA A 451 -6.65 -11.58 17.73
C ALA A 451 -6.81 -13.10 17.77
N GLU A 452 -7.54 -13.69 16.81
CA GLU A 452 -7.69 -15.14 16.66
C GLU A 452 -6.34 -15.84 16.47
N LYS A 453 -5.48 -15.28 15.61
CA LYS A 453 -4.15 -15.83 15.31
C LYS A 453 -3.04 -15.25 16.19
N ALA A 454 -3.37 -14.25 17.02
CA ALA A 454 -2.46 -13.46 17.83
C ALA A 454 -1.25 -12.88 17.03
N ARG A 455 -1.47 -12.43 15.79
CA ARG A 455 -0.40 -11.92 14.91
C ARG A 455 -0.89 -10.86 13.93
N TRP A 456 0.05 -10.03 13.50
CA TRP A 456 -0.12 -9.15 12.35
C TRP A 456 -0.10 -9.94 11.04
N GLU A 457 -0.90 -9.53 10.07
CA GLU A 457 -0.97 -10.10 8.72
C GLU A 457 -0.96 -8.98 7.68
N LEU A 458 -0.31 -9.22 6.53
CA LEU A 458 -0.33 -8.26 5.43
C LEU A 458 -1.77 -8.09 4.95
N ASN A 459 -2.26 -6.86 4.93
CA ASN A 459 -3.54 -6.53 4.34
C ASN A 459 -3.40 -6.53 2.80
N THR A 460 -3.73 -7.65 2.18
CA THR A 460 -3.70 -7.79 0.71
C THR A 460 -4.76 -6.92 0.04
N ARG A 461 -5.80 -6.52 0.81
CA ARG A 461 -7.02 -5.84 0.35
C ARG A 461 -7.79 -6.64 -0.70
N ILE A 462 -7.57 -7.95 -0.77
CA ILE A 462 -8.24 -8.83 -1.71
C ILE A 462 -9.33 -9.59 -0.96
N VAL A 463 -10.58 -9.37 -1.37
CA VAL A 463 -11.77 -10.00 -0.79
C VAL A 463 -12.54 -10.75 -1.88
N ASP A 464 -13.39 -11.69 -1.48
CA ASP A 464 -14.38 -12.27 -2.39
C ASP A 464 -15.56 -11.32 -2.53
N LYS A 465 -15.91 -10.99 -3.77
CA LYS A 465 -17.08 -10.18 -4.12
C LYS A 465 -18.01 -11.00 -4.99
N THR A 466 -19.29 -11.02 -4.65
CA THR A 466 -20.34 -11.69 -5.43
C THR A 466 -21.27 -10.66 -6.02
N GLU A 467 -21.47 -10.70 -7.33
CA GLU A 467 -22.38 -9.83 -8.08
C GLU A 467 -23.36 -10.64 -8.91
N GLN A 468 -24.54 -10.08 -9.16
CA GLN A 468 -25.59 -10.71 -9.96
C GLN A 468 -25.67 -10.08 -11.35
N PHE A 469 -25.98 -10.91 -12.34
CA PHE A 469 -26.18 -10.53 -13.72
C PHE A 469 -27.42 -11.23 -14.27
N VAL A 470 -28.12 -10.56 -15.19
CA VAL A 470 -29.26 -11.12 -15.92
C VAL A 470 -29.04 -10.97 -17.42
N LEU A 471 -29.43 -11.99 -18.18
CA LEU A 471 -29.36 -11.96 -19.63
C LEU A 471 -30.63 -11.34 -20.19
N SER A 472 -30.50 -10.15 -20.78
CA SER A 472 -31.59 -9.47 -21.49
C SER A 472 -31.10 -8.99 -22.86
N ASP A 473 -31.93 -9.21 -23.87
CA ASP A 473 -31.70 -8.77 -25.25
C ASP A 473 -30.32 -9.19 -25.81
N GLY A 474 -29.92 -10.44 -25.52
CA GLY A 474 -28.65 -11.03 -25.98
C GLY A 474 -27.40 -10.55 -25.25
N LYS A 475 -27.55 -9.76 -24.18
CA LYS A 475 -26.45 -9.20 -23.39
C LYS A 475 -26.64 -9.51 -21.90
N TRP A 476 -25.57 -9.98 -21.26
CA TRP A 476 -25.53 -10.05 -19.80
C TRP A 476 -25.42 -8.62 -19.23
N ASN A 477 -26.30 -8.27 -18.31
CA ASN A 477 -26.31 -6.96 -17.67
C ASN A 477 -26.19 -7.15 -16.16
N PHE A 478 -25.39 -6.29 -15.53
CA PHE A 478 -25.29 -6.26 -14.08
C PHE A 478 -26.65 -5.96 -13.47
N ASP A 479 -27.04 -6.73 -12.46
CA ASP A 479 -28.32 -6.59 -11.77
C ASP A 479 -28.08 -6.20 -10.31
N PRO A 480 -28.19 -4.91 -9.96
CA PRO A 480 -28.06 -4.42 -8.59
C PRO A 480 -29.34 -4.63 -7.75
N SER A 481 -30.30 -5.41 -8.22
CA SER A 481 -31.51 -5.70 -7.44
C SER A 481 -31.16 -6.26 -6.06
N THR A 482 -31.80 -5.71 -5.03
CA THR A 482 -31.44 -5.95 -3.64
C THR A 482 -32.63 -6.50 -2.86
N VAL A 483 -32.36 -7.46 -1.96
CA VAL A 483 -33.34 -7.94 -0.97
C VAL A 483 -32.93 -7.41 0.40
N ILE A 484 -33.74 -6.51 0.95
CA ILE A 484 -33.58 -5.94 2.28
C ILE A 484 -34.40 -6.78 3.25
N THR A 485 -33.83 -7.15 4.40
CA THR A 485 -34.58 -7.83 5.47
C THR A 485 -34.50 -7.01 6.75
N LEU A 486 -35.58 -6.30 7.05
CA LEU A 486 -35.76 -5.52 8.26
C LEU A 486 -36.26 -6.43 9.38
N LYS A 487 -35.33 -6.90 10.22
CA LYS A 487 -35.65 -7.81 11.33
C LYS A 487 -36.37 -7.05 12.43
N ALA A 488 -37.53 -7.55 12.84
CA ALA A 488 -38.28 -7.07 14.01
C ALA A 488 -37.61 -7.50 15.32
N GLU A 489 -36.41 -6.99 15.54
CA GLU A 489 -35.56 -7.32 16.67
C GLU A 489 -35.02 -6.02 17.27
N LYS A 490 -35.40 -5.75 18.51
CA LYS A 490 -34.94 -4.57 19.25
C LYS A 490 -33.41 -4.57 19.36
N GLY A 491 -32.78 -3.45 19.00
CA GLY A 491 -31.32 -3.30 19.02
C GLY A 491 -30.62 -3.74 17.73
N ASN A 492 -31.35 -4.24 16.72
CA ASN A 492 -30.78 -4.45 15.39
C ASN A 492 -30.48 -3.09 14.72
N ALA A 493 -29.19 -2.75 14.60
CA ALA A 493 -28.73 -1.43 14.17
C ALA A 493 -29.15 -1.09 12.73
N GLU A 494 -29.08 -2.07 11.81
CA GLU A 494 -29.44 -1.86 10.40
C GLU A 494 -30.93 -1.58 10.22
N SER A 495 -31.78 -2.39 10.87
CA SER A 495 -33.23 -2.19 10.82
C SER A 495 -33.62 -0.88 11.50
N ALA A 496 -33.00 -0.58 12.65
CA ALA A 496 -33.24 0.66 13.39
C ALA A 496 -32.88 1.90 12.56
N ALA A 497 -31.75 1.88 11.84
CA ALA A 497 -31.38 2.97 10.96
C ALA A 497 -32.40 3.19 9.83
N PHE A 498 -32.93 2.11 9.25
CA PHE A 498 -33.96 2.20 8.20
C PHE A 498 -35.25 2.82 8.73
N TYR A 499 -35.79 2.31 9.84
CA TYR A 499 -37.00 2.87 10.44
C TYR A 499 -36.77 4.29 10.99
N GLN A 500 -35.58 4.60 11.50
CA GLN A 500 -35.26 5.95 11.98
C GLN A 500 -35.29 6.95 10.83
N ALA A 501 -34.78 6.60 9.64
CA ALA A 501 -34.89 7.46 8.46
C ALA A 501 -36.35 7.74 8.06
N ILE A 502 -37.26 6.77 8.26
CA ILE A 502 -38.71 6.96 8.06
C ILE A 502 -39.23 7.96 9.11
N THR A 503 -38.97 7.72 10.39
CA THR A 503 -39.43 8.58 11.48
C THR A 503 -38.87 9.99 11.39
N ASP A 504 -37.62 10.17 10.96
CA ASP A 504 -36.98 11.48 10.75
C ASP A 504 -37.69 12.25 9.63
N TRP A 505 -38.05 11.57 8.54
CA TRP A 505 -38.86 12.20 7.49
C TRP A 505 -40.25 12.60 8.00
N VAL A 506 -40.90 11.74 8.81
CA VAL A 506 -42.19 12.09 9.44
C VAL A 506 -42.01 13.27 10.39
N LYS A 507 -40.90 13.35 11.13
CA LYS A 507 -40.59 14.48 12.01
C LYS A 507 -40.46 15.80 11.26
N GLU A 508 -39.94 15.76 10.03
CA GLU A 508 -39.80 16.94 9.17
C GLU A 508 -41.13 17.35 8.51
N ASN A 509 -42.01 16.40 8.17
CA ASN A 509 -43.20 16.65 7.34
C ASN A 509 -44.53 16.60 8.11
N HIS A 510 -44.61 15.77 9.15
CA HIS A 510 -45.78 15.55 10.01
C HIS A 510 -45.36 15.38 11.50
N PRO A 511 -44.67 16.38 12.09
CA PRO A 511 -44.07 16.27 13.43
C PRO A 511 -45.06 15.88 14.54
N GLU A 512 -46.33 16.21 14.39
CA GLU A 512 -47.39 15.93 15.35
C GLU A 512 -47.67 14.44 15.57
N TYR A 513 -47.21 13.56 14.67
CA TYR A 513 -47.35 12.11 14.81
C TYR A 513 -46.12 11.42 15.39
N VAL A 514 -45.03 12.16 15.62
CA VAL A 514 -43.80 11.61 16.17
C VAL A 514 -43.87 11.59 17.69
N THR A 515 -43.46 10.48 18.28
CA THR A 515 -43.41 10.33 19.74
C THR A 515 -42.37 11.27 20.36
N SER A 516 -42.49 11.57 21.65
CA SER A 516 -41.54 12.40 22.38
C SER A 516 -40.10 11.85 22.42
N TYR A 517 -39.94 10.53 22.21
CA TYR A 517 -38.63 9.88 22.08
C TYR A 517 -37.99 10.07 20.69
N GLY A 518 -38.76 10.50 19.69
CA GLY A 518 -38.26 10.78 18.34
C GLY A 518 -37.88 9.55 17.50
N ASN A 519 -38.22 8.34 17.94
CA ASN A 519 -37.83 7.08 17.29
C ASN A 519 -39.02 6.20 16.87
N ASN A 520 -40.23 6.66 17.13
CA ASN A 520 -41.48 6.07 16.66
C ASN A 520 -42.37 7.17 16.10
N ASP A 521 -43.12 6.84 15.05
CA ASP A 521 -44.17 7.68 14.49
C ASP A 521 -45.49 6.94 14.35
N TYR A 522 -46.58 7.70 14.33
CA TYR A 522 -47.94 7.22 14.11
C TYR A 522 -48.57 7.88 12.88
N TYR A 523 -47.75 8.29 11.90
CA TYR A 523 -48.21 8.72 10.59
C TYR A 523 -48.18 7.56 9.60
N TYR A 524 -47.07 6.82 9.60
CA TYR A 524 -46.87 5.55 8.91
C TYR A 524 -46.88 4.36 9.89
N GLY A 525 -46.62 4.60 11.18
CA GLY A 525 -46.57 3.57 12.21
C GLY A 525 -45.17 3.00 12.45
N GLY A 526 -44.13 3.64 11.93
CA GLY A 526 -42.75 3.14 12.02
C GLY A 526 -42.22 3.18 13.45
N SER A 527 -41.47 2.14 13.84
CA SER A 527 -40.74 2.12 15.10
C SER A 527 -39.29 1.69 14.88
N ALA A 528 -38.35 2.63 15.02
CA ALA A 528 -36.92 2.34 15.08
C ALA A 528 -36.51 1.63 16.39
N TYR A 529 -37.36 1.72 17.41
CA TYR A 529 -37.15 1.00 18.66
C TYR A 529 -37.47 -0.49 18.56
N ASN A 530 -38.63 -0.84 17.99
CA ASN A 530 -39.09 -2.23 17.86
C ASN A 530 -38.73 -2.86 16.50
N ASN A 531 -38.26 -2.05 15.55
CA ASN A 531 -37.92 -2.45 14.18
C ASN A 531 -39.10 -3.08 13.42
N ASN A 532 -40.29 -2.48 13.58
CA ASN A 532 -41.51 -2.91 12.92
C ASN A 532 -42.44 -1.72 12.63
N PHE A 533 -43.53 -1.98 11.91
CA PHE A 533 -44.68 -1.10 11.87
C PHE A 533 -45.69 -1.50 12.96
N ASP A 534 -46.06 -0.57 13.83
CA ASP A 534 -47.09 -0.76 14.86
C ASP A 534 -48.45 -0.40 14.29
N PHE A 535 -49.26 -1.40 13.93
CA PHE A 535 -50.58 -1.23 13.33
C PHE A 535 -51.72 -1.44 14.35
N ARG A 536 -51.45 -1.20 15.65
CA ARG A 536 -52.49 -1.20 16.69
C ARG A 536 -53.34 0.08 16.61
N PRO A 537 -54.65 0.01 16.29
CA PRO A 537 -55.50 1.19 16.26
C PRO A 537 -55.55 1.93 17.60
N SER A 538 -55.47 1.20 18.71
CA SER A 538 -55.45 1.76 20.07
C SER A 538 -54.21 2.63 20.32
N ALA A 539 -53.04 2.25 19.80
CA ALA A 539 -51.81 3.03 19.96
C ALA A 539 -51.84 4.32 19.12
N TRP A 540 -52.31 4.24 17.87
CA TRP A 540 -52.48 5.41 17.00
C TRP A 540 -53.45 6.42 17.60
N LYS A 541 -54.61 5.96 18.09
CA LYS A 541 -55.60 6.82 18.76
C LYS A 541 -55.08 7.44 20.05
N ALA A 542 -54.29 6.70 20.83
CA ALA A 542 -53.68 7.22 22.06
C ALA A 542 -52.65 8.31 21.76
N GLN A 543 -51.84 8.14 20.71
CA GLN A 543 -50.85 9.13 20.32
C GLN A 543 -51.49 10.39 19.72
N SER A 544 -52.42 10.21 18.78
CA SER A 544 -53.00 11.31 18.00
C SER A 544 -54.53 11.27 18.00
N ALA A 545 -55.11 11.44 19.19
CA ALA A 545 -56.56 11.41 19.39
C ALA A 545 -57.32 12.44 18.53
N SER A 546 -56.71 13.60 18.26
CA SER A 546 -57.28 14.64 17.39
C SER A 546 -57.40 14.20 15.92
N ALA A 547 -56.48 13.35 15.43
CA ALA A 547 -56.47 12.87 14.05
C ALA A 547 -57.30 11.60 13.88
N TYR A 548 -57.20 10.67 14.83
CA TYR A 548 -57.71 9.29 14.68
C TYR A 548 -58.84 8.92 15.63
N GLY A 549 -59.13 9.74 16.65
CA GLY A 549 -60.05 9.39 17.73
C GLY A 549 -61.49 9.10 17.29
N SER A 550 -61.94 9.72 16.19
CA SER A 550 -63.27 9.50 15.60
C SER A 550 -63.32 8.41 14.52
N MET A 551 -62.18 7.87 14.10
CA MET A 551 -62.14 6.82 13.07
C MET A 551 -62.53 5.47 13.68
N SER A 552 -63.26 4.65 12.93
CA SER A 552 -63.42 3.24 13.29
C SER A 552 -62.06 2.54 13.21
N ASP A 553 -61.88 1.45 13.97
CA ASP A 553 -60.62 0.68 13.90
C ASP A 553 -60.39 0.14 12.49
N ALA A 554 -61.46 -0.27 11.78
CA ALA A 554 -61.38 -0.75 10.41
C ALA A 554 -60.91 0.35 9.43
N ASP A 555 -61.46 1.56 9.52
CA ASP A 555 -61.05 2.68 8.66
C ASP A 555 -59.62 3.11 8.96
N LEU A 556 -59.22 3.10 10.24
CA LEU A 556 -57.86 3.45 10.64
C LEU A 556 -56.85 2.41 10.14
N THR A 557 -57.14 1.11 10.30
CA THR A 557 -56.29 0.05 9.72
C THR A 557 -56.21 0.16 8.20
N LYS A 558 -57.31 0.49 7.51
CA LYS A 558 -57.28 0.74 6.07
C LYS A 558 -56.34 1.89 5.71
N LEU A 559 -56.42 3.01 6.44
CA LEU A 559 -55.51 4.15 6.25
C LEU A 559 -54.04 3.77 6.48
N MET A 560 -53.73 2.94 7.50
CA MET A 560 -52.37 2.46 7.75
C MET A 560 -51.81 1.72 6.54
N PHE A 561 -52.58 0.79 5.97
CA PHE A 561 -52.18 0.04 4.77
C PHE A 561 -52.14 0.91 3.51
N GLU A 562 -53.03 1.89 3.37
CA GLU A 562 -52.99 2.86 2.26
C GLU A 562 -51.69 3.68 2.25
N ARG A 563 -51.19 4.06 3.43
CA ARG A 563 -49.95 4.86 3.58
C ARG A 563 -48.67 4.03 3.58
N LEU A 564 -48.76 2.73 3.91
CA LEU A 564 -47.60 1.87 4.11
C LEU A 564 -46.62 1.85 2.91
N PRO A 565 -47.06 1.82 1.63
CA PRO A 565 -46.14 1.89 0.49
C PRO A 565 -45.33 3.19 0.42
N GLU A 566 -45.84 4.31 0.91
CA GLU A 566 -45.08 5.56 0.93
C GLU A 566 -44.01 5.56 2.03
N ALA A 567 -44.27 4.83 3.14
CA ALA A 567 -43.42 4.81 4.32
C ALA A 567 -41.98 4.38 4.04
N PHE A 568 -41.75 3.48 3.07
CA PHE A 568 -40.41 2.98 2.77
C PHE A 568 -39.58 3.91 1.89
N LEU A 569 -40.20 4.87 1.18
CA LEU A 569 -39.49 5.77 0.26
C LEU A 569 -38.42 6.62 0.97
N PRO A 570 -38.67 7.22 2.16
CA PRO A 570 -37.63 7.92 2.91
C PRO A 570 -36.47 7.01 3.33
N GLY A 571 -36.77 5.80 3.82
CA GLY A 571 -35.75 4.83 4.23
C GLY A 571 -34.89 4.36 3.05
N LEU A 572 -35.52 4.03 1.92
CA LEU A 572 -34.84 3.70 0.67
C LEU A 572 -33.96 4.84 0.18
N LYS A 573 -34.47 6.08 0.18
CA LYS A 573 -33.72 7.25 -0.27
C LYS A 573 -32.52 7.57 0.63
N ALA A 574 -32.69 7.44 1.96
CA ALA A 574 -31.65 7.75 2.92
C ALA A 574 -30.50 6.73 2.86
N ILE A 575 -30.81 5.45 2.74
CA ILE A 575 -29.82 4.37 2.83
C ILE A 575 -29.31 3.94 1.45
N TYR A 576 -30.17 3.97 0.43
CA TYR A 576 -29.90 3.48 -0.93
C TYR A 576 -30.02 4.58 -1.99
N GLY A 577 -29.83 5.85 -1.62
CA GLY A 577 -29.95 7.01 -2.51
C GLY A 577 -28.97 7.03 -3.70
N SER A 578 -27.96 6.16 -3.70
CA SER A 578 -27.06 5.96 -4.83
C SER A 578 -27.55 4.94 -5.87
N ALA A 579 -28.64 4.22 -5.61
CA ALA A 579 -29.24 3.29 -6.57
C ALA A 579 -29.64 4.04 -7.85
N ASP A 580 -29.48 3.41 -9.01
CA ASP A 580 -29.80 4.01 -10.30
C ASP A 580 -30.34 2.96 -11.27
N VAL A 581 -30.92 3.42 -12.38
CA VAL A 581 -31.39 2.55 -13.46
C VAL A 581 -30.21 1.88 -14.15
N VAL A 582 -30.41 0.63 -14.57
CA VAL A 582 -29.46 -0.10 -15.42
C VAL A 582 -30.13 -0.38 -16.75
N GLU A 583 -29.46 0.01 -17.84
CA GLU A 583 -29.98 -0.21 -19.19
C GLU A 583 -30.28 -1.70 -19.43
N GLY A 584 -31.51 -2.00 -19.85
CA GLY A 584 -31.96 -3.36 -20.11
C GLY A 584 -32.29 -4.22 -18.87
N VAL A 585 -32.27 -3.65 -17.66
CA VAL A 585 -32.57 -4.36 -16.41
C VAL A 585 -33.57 -3.58 -15.56
N ASP A 586 -34.67 -4.23 -15.19
CA ASP A 586 -35.55 -3.73 -14.15
C ASP A 586 -34.91 -3.95 -12.78
N VAL A 587 -34.36 -2.88 -12.20
CA VAL A 587 -33.74 -2.92 -10.87
C VAL A 587 -34.80 -2.82 -9.79
N PHE A 588 -34.84 -3.82 -8.91
CA PHE A 588 -35.82 -3.86 -7.82
C PHE A 588 -35.18 -3.92 -6.43
N TYR A 589 -35.84 -3.26 -5.49
CA TYR A 589 -35.62 -3.38 -4.06
C TYR A 589 -36.79 -4.13 -3.45
N THR A 590 -36.55 -5.33 -2.93
CA THR A 590 -37.55 -6.14 -2.23
C THR A 590 -37.29 -6.03 -0.74
N ILE A 591 -38.26 -5.53 0.02
CA ILE A 591 -38.12 -5.29 1.45
C ILE A 591 -38.98 -6.30 2.19
N ASN A 592 -38.36 -7.13 3.01
CA ASN A 592 -39.03 -7.98 3.98
C ASN A 592 -39.04 -7.24 5.32
N PHE A 593 -40.22 -7.14 5.95
CA PHE A 593 -40.43 -6.35 7.15
C PHE A 593 -41.57 -6.95 7.99
N ALA A 594 -41.80 -6.41 9.18
CA ALA A 594 -42.85 -6.91 10.06
C ALA A 594 -43.87 -5.84 10.46
N ILE A 595 -45.11 -6.28 10.62
CA ILE A 595 -46.22 -5.49 11.15
C ILE A 595 -46.66 -6.12 12.47
N TYR A 596 -46.79 -5.33 13.52
CA TYR A 596 -47.35 -5.72 14.81
C TYR A 596 -48.78 -5.17 14.96
N ASP A 597 -49.77 -6.05 15.09
CA ASP A 597 -51.19 -5.67 15.19
C ASP A 597 -51.72 -5.60 16.64
N GLY A 598 -50.86 -5.86 17.63
CA GLY A 598 -51.22 -5.96 19.05
C GLY A 598 -51.41 -7.38 19.57
N SER A 599 -51.59 -8.34 18.68
CA SER A 599 -51.68 -9.77 18.99
C SER A 599 -50.48 -10.54 18.47
N SER A 600 -50.00 -10.21 17.27
CA SER A 600 -48.95 -10.94 16.57
C SER A 600 -48.05 -9.98 15.77
N THR A 601 -46.81 -10.40 15.56
CA THR A 601 -45.88 -9.74 14.64
C THR A 601 -45.78 -10.58 13.38
N THR A 602 -46.39 -10.12 12.30
CA THR A 602 -46.50 -10.85 11.04
C THR A 602 -45.50 -10.32 10.02
N GLN A 603 -44.87 -11.21 9.25
CA GLN A 603 -43.92 -10.84 8.20
C GLN A 603 -44.64 -10.48 6.89
N TYR A 604 -44.16 -9.42 6.24
CA TYR A 604 -44.64 -8.90 4.98
C TYR A 604 -43.46 -8.67 4.04
N THR A 605 -43.75 -8.60 2.76
CA THR A 605 -42.80 -8.20 1.72
C THR A 605 -43.43 -7.15 0.82
N ILE A 606 -42.60 -6.24 0.33
CA ILE A 606 -43.00 -5.15 -0.57
C ILE A 606 -41.87 -4.87 -1.56
N LYS A 607 -42.20 -4.43 -2.78
CA LYS A 607 -41.22 -4.21 -3.85
C LYS A 607 -41.28 -2.79 -4.40
N TYR A 608 -40.11 -2.24 -4.68
CA TYR A 608 -39.93 -0.95 -5.35
C TYR A 608 -39.06 -1.12 -6.59
N LYS A 609 -39.42 -0.46 -7.68
CA LYS A 609 -38.61 -0.36 -8.91
C LYS A 609 -37.80 0.92 -8.86
N VAL A 610 -36.53 0.85 -9.24
CA VAL A 610 -35.71 2.06 -9.43
C VAL A 610 -36.07 2.68 -10.77
N THR A 611 -36.39 3.97 -10.77
CA THR A 611 -36.82 4.72 -11.97
C THR A 611 -35.86 5.86 -12.35
N GLY A 612 -34.89 6.12 -11.48
CA GLY A 612 -33.78 7.04 -11.69
C GLY A 612 -32.92 7.07 -10.44
N LYS A 613 -31.84 7.86 -10.47
CA LYS A 613 -30.90 7.96 -9.34
C LYS A 613 -31.60 8.33 -8.03
N GLY A 614 -31.56 7.42 -7.06
CA GLY A 614 -32.20 7.54 -5.75
C GLY A 614 -33.72 7.65 -5.81
N GLN A 615 -34.34 7.28 -6.93
CA GLN A 615 -35.79 7.34 -7.13
C GLN A 615 -36.38 5.94 -7.18
N PHE A 616 -37.40 5.73 -6.37
CA PHE A 616 -38.05 4.45 -6.16
C PHE A 616 -39.55 4.61 -6.38
N GLU A 617 -40.12 3.71 -7.17
CA GLU A 617 -41.55 3.63 -7.42
C GLU A 617 -42.09 2.32 -6.85
N TYR A 618 -43.18 2.40 -6.07
CA TYR A 618 -43.83 1.22 -5.53
C TYR A 618 -44.35 0.34 -6.68
N VAL A 619 -44.02 -0.95 -6.65
CA VAL A 619 -44.58 -1.92 -7.59
C VAL A 619 -45.97 -2.30 -7.09
N ALA A 620 -47.01 -1.88 -7.82
CA ALA A 620 -48.40 -2.17 -7.49
C ALA A 620 -48.61 -3.66 -7.16
N ASP A 621 -49.45 -3.92 -6.16
CA ASP A 621 -49.79 -5.27 -5.66
C ASP A 621 -48.61 -6.11 -5.14
N SER A 622 -47.41 -5.53 -4.97
CA SER A 622 -46.26 -6.25 -4.42
C SER A 622 -46.29 -6.39 -2.91
N LEU A 623 -47.04 -5.53 -2.20
CA LEU A 623 -47.26 -5.66 -0.77
C LEU A 623 -48.08 -6.91 -0.47
N LYS A 624 -47.45 -7.89 0.19
CA LYS A 624 -48.12 -9.13 0.57
C LYS A 624 -47.59 -9.68 1.88
N LYS A 625 -48.44 -10.41 2.58
CA LYS A 625 -48.04 -11.22 3.73
C LYS A 625 -47.11 -12.34 3.24
N VAL A 626 -46.03 -12.59 3.97
CA VAL A 626 -45.16 -13.74 3.71
C VAL A 626 -45.81 -14.94 4.39
N GLU A 627 -46.10 -15.98 3.61
CA GLU A 627 -46.66 -17.26 4.10
C GLU A 627 -45.61 -18.14 4.78
#